data_AF-A0A2E1YTP7-F1
#
_entry.id   AF-A0A2E1YTP7-F1
#
_cell.length_a   1.000
_cell.length_b   1.000
_cell.length_c   1.000
_cell.angle_alpha   90.00
_cell.angle_beta   90.00
_cell.angle_gamma   90.00
#
_symmetry.space_group_name_H-M   'P 1'
#
loop_
_entity.id
_entity.type
_entity.pdbx_description
1 polymer ?
#
loop_
_entity_poly.entity_id
_entity_poly.type
_entity_poly.pdbx_seq_one_letter_code
_entity_poly.pdbx_strand_id
1 'polypeptide(L)'
;MTEIILKKLFKMQNKEVKLKEKIKILEEKNKTNKQNHSPKNLNVGIRISVDLVSTIIVSIFIGLGIDKIFSTHPIFFIIFLLLGVITGFYNIIRYMSKLK
;
A
#
# COMPACT_ATOMS: atom_id res chain seq x y z
N MET A 1 -61.20 -12.96 -9.30
CA MET A 1 -60.47 -11.68 -9.19
C MET A 1 -59.41 -11.73 -8.08
N THR A 2 -59.74 -12.26 -6.90
CA THR A 2 -58.85 -12.45 -5.73
C THR A 2 -57.63 -13.34 -5.98
N GLU A 3 -57.79 -14.51 -6.61
CA GLU A 3 -56.68 -15.44 -6.94
C GLU A 3 -55.57 -14.82 -7.79
N ILE A 4 -55.94 -13.94 -8.73
CA ILE A 4 -54.99 -13.26 -9.63
C ILE A 4 -54.13 -12.27 -8.84
N ILE A 5 -54.74 -11.56 -7.89
CA ILE A 5 -54.05 -10.63 -7.01
C ILE A 5 -53.09 -11.39 -6.09
N LEU A 6 -53.55 -12.51 -5.53
CA LEU A 6 -52.75 -13.37 -4.65
C LEU A 6 -51.48 -13.89 -5.34
N LYS A 7 -51.63 -14.39 -6.58
CA LYS A 7 -50.52 -14.89 -7.39
C LYS A 7 -49.52 -13.79 -7.75
N LYS A 8 -49.99 -12.56 -7.97
CA LYS A 8 -49.14 -11.39 -8.26
C LYS A 8 -48.33 -10.97 -7.03
N LEU A 9 -48.95 -10.98 -5.84
CA LEU A 9 -48.29 -10.66 -4.57
C LEU A 9 -47.21 -11.71 -4.24
N PHE A 10 -47.53 -13.00 -4.40
CA PHE A 10 -46.56 -14.08 -4.20
C PHE A 10 -45.35 -13.98 -5.14
N LYS A 11 -45.59 -13.62 -6.41
CA LYS A 11 -44.51 -13.41 -7.40
C LYS A 11 -43.61 -12.22 -7.02
N MET A 12 -44.18 -11.13 -6.49
CA MET A 12 -43.38 -9.99 -6.02
C MET A 12 -42.53 -10.36 -4.80
N GLN A 13 -43.11 -11.08 -3.83
CA GLN A 13 -42.41 -11.49 -2.63
C GLN A 13 -41.18 -12.37 -2.93
N ASN A 14 -41.32 -13.34 -3.85
CA ASN A 14 -40.20 -14.17 -4.29
C ASN A 14 -39.10 -13.39 -5.02
N LYS A 15 -39.48 -12.32 -5.74
CA LYS A 15 -38.51 -11.45 -6.43
C LYS A 15 -37.67 -10.65 -5.43
N GLU A 16 -38.29 -10.13 -4.39
CA GLU A 16 -37.62 -9.40 -3.30
C GLU A 16 -36.64 -10.30 -2.53
N VAL A 17 -37.06 -11.52 -2.19
CA VAL A 17 -36.20 -12.50 -1.49
C VAL A 17 -34.97 -12.85 -2.34
N LYS A 18 -35.16 -13.13 -3.63
CA LYS A 18 -34.06 -13.45 -4.56
C LYS A 18 -33.09 -12.27 -4.75
N LEU A 19 -33.60 -11.04 -4.67
CA LEU A 19 -32.78 -9.84 -4.80
C LEU A 19 -31.93 -9.62 -3.54
N LYS A 20 -32.52 -9.78 -2.35
CA LYS A 20 -31.82 -9.69 -1.07
C LYS A 20 -30.72 -10.75 -0.95
N GLU A 21 -30.98 -11.96 -1.40
CA GLU A 21 -29.99 -13.05 -1.41
C GLU A 21 -28.80 -12.73 -2.33
N LYS A 22 -29.06 -12.22 -3.54
CA LYS A 22 -28.01 -11.75 -4.45
C LYS A 22 -27.19 -10.60 -3.86
N ILE A 23 -27.83 -9.64 -3.19
CA ILE A 23 -27.15 -8.52 -2.52
C ILE A 23 -26.26 -9.05 -1.39
N LYS A 24 -26.77 -9.97 -0.55
CA LYS A 24 -26.00 -10.57 0.55
C LYS A 24 -24.75 -11.30 0.05
N ILE A 25 -24.88 -12.08 -1.04
CA ILE A 25 -23.74 -12.77 -1.66
C ILE A 25 -22.72 -11.75 -2.21
N LEU A 26 -23.16 -10.66 -2.81
CA LEU A 26 -22.27 -9.61 -3.32
C LEU A 26 -21.59 -8.80 -2.21
N GLU A 27 -22.27 -8.56 -1.09
CA GLU A 27 -21.71 -7.92 0.10
C GLU A 27 -20.66 -8.80 0.77
N GLU A 28 -20.94 -10.10 0.93
CA GLU A 28 -20.02 -11.07 1.50
C GLU A 28 -18.79 -11.30 0.61
N LYS A 29 -19.01 -11.30 -0.72
CA LYS A 29 -17.93 -11.35 -1.73
C LYS A 29 -17.13 -10.05 -1.78
N ASN A 30 -17.73 -8.88 -1.51
CA ASN A 30 -16.99 -7.61 -1.39
C ASN A 30 -16.23 -7.50 -0.07
N LYS A 31 -16.75 -8.04 1.04
CA LYS A 31 -16.08 -8.03 2.35
C LYS A 31 -14.80 -8.89 2.32
N THR A 32 -14.80 -9.97 1.55
CA THR A 32 -13.62 -10.82 1.29
C THR A 32 -12.69 -10.25 0.21
N ASN A 33 -13.23 -9.52 -0.79
CA ASN A 33 -12.45 -8.92 -1.88
C ASN A 33 -11.90 -7.50 -1.57
N LYS A 34 -12.33 -6.86 -0.47
CA LYS A 34 -11.75 -5.57 -0.01
C LYS A 34 -10.27 -5.65 0.36
N GLN A 35 -9.71 -6.86 0.43
CA GLN A 35 -8.28 -7.10 0.66
C GLN A 35 -7.47 -7.34 -0.63
N ASN A 36 -8.13 -7.51 -1.80
CA ASN A 36 -7.49 -7.99 -3.03
C ASN A 36 -7.57 -7.06 -4.24
N HIS A 37 -8.09 -5.84 -4.09
CA HIS A 37 -7.81 -4.73 -5.03
C HIS A 37 -6.86 -3.72 -4.39
N SER A 38 -5.67 -4.18 -4.00
CA SER A 38 -4.55 -3.27 -3.87
C SER A 38 -3.90 -3.13 -5.25
N PRO A 39 -3.56 -1.93 -5.73
CA PRO A 39 -2.50 -1.73 -6.73
C PRO A 39 -1.15 -2.06 -6.08
N LYS A 40 -1.02 -3.29 -5.55
CA LYS A 40 0.08 -3.75 -4.69
C LYS A 40 1.43 -3.70 -5.41
N ASN A 41 1.41 -3.65 -6.74
CA ASN A 41 2.61 -3.69 -7.57
C ASN A 41 3.09 -2.28 -7.98
N LEU A 42 2.18 -1.31 -8.17
CA LEU A 42 2.56 0.05 -8.60
C LEU A 42 3.20 0.86 -7.47
N ASN A 43 2.73 0.66 -6.23
CA ASN A 43 3.22 1.41 -5.07
C ASN A 43 4.58 0.94 -4.54
N VAL A 44 5.04 -0.27 -4.92
CA VAL A 44 6.29 -0.83 -4.39
C VAL A 44 7.51 -0.13 -4.98
N GLY A 45 7.54 0.06 -6.31
CA GLY A 45 8.64 0.80 -6.96
C GLY A 45 8.74 2.23 -6.46
N ILE A 46 7.62 2.95 -6.39
CA ILE A 46 7.57 4.33 -5.89
C ILE A 46 8.06 4.41 -4.44
N ARG A 47 7.62 3.50 -3.56
CA ARG A 47 8.07 3.47 -2.17
C ARG A 47 9.57 3.22 -2.07
N ILE A 48 10.10 2.25 -2.81
CA ILE A 48 11.54 1.96 -2.86
C ILE A 48 12.33 3.19 -3.31
N SER A 49 11.88 3.87 -4.37
CA SER A 49 12.52 5.09 -4.86
C SER A 49 12.51 6.20 -3.81
N VAL A 50 11.36 6.44 -3.15
CA VAL A 50 11.23 7.46 -2.10
C VAL A 50 12.11 7.13 -0.90
N ASP A 51 12.16 5.87 -0.46
CA ASP A 51 13.00 5.45 0.67
C ASP A 51 14.49 5.68 0.35
N LEU A 52 14.93 5.37 -0.87
CA LEU A 52 16.31 5.60 -1.30
C LEU A 52 16.66 7.10 -1.31
N VAL A 53 15.83 7.91 -1.97
CA VAL A 53 16.04 9.36 -2.08
C VAL A 53 15.99 10.04 -0.72
N SER A 54 15.02 9.68 0.13
CA SER A 54 14.88 10.21 1.49
C SER A 54 16.12 9.93 2.33
N THR A 55 16.62 8.69 2.31
CA THR A 55 17.82 8.29 3.07
C THR A 55 19.05 9.07 2.63
N ILE A 56 19.26 9.24 1.32
CA ILE A 56 20.40 10.00 0.77
C ILE A 56 20.32 11.47 1.22
N ILE A 57 19.14 12.09 1.10
CA ILE A 57 18.94 13.49 1.52
C ILE A 57 19.30 13.65 3.01
N VAL A 58 18.76 12.78 3.87
CA VAL A 58 19.03 12.83 5.32
C VAL A 58 20.52 12.67 5.60
N SER A 59 21.21 11.71 4.99
CA SER A 59 22.66 11.51 5.14
C SER A 59 23.47 12.73 4.71
N ILE A 60 23.10 13.38 3.61
CA ILE A 60 23.78 14.59 3.12
C ILE A 60 23.62 15.73 4.13
N PHE A 61 22.40 15.96 4.62
CA PHE A 61 22.13 17.00 5.62
C PHE A 61 22.90 16.78 6.92
N ILE A 62 22.92 15.53 7.43
CA ILE A 62 23.69 15.18 8.62
C ILE A 62 25.20 15.34 8.36
N GLY A 63 25.70 14.80 7.26
CA GLY A 63 27.12 14.81 6.94
C GLY A 63 27.69 16.23 6.81
N LEU A 64 27.01 17.09 6.07
CA LEU A 64 27.39 18.50 5.93
C LEU A 64 27.21 19.29 7.23
N GLY A 65 26.17 18.98 8.01
CA GLY A 65 25.94 19.61 9.31
C GLY A 65 27.08 19.33 10.29
N ILE A 66 27.53 18.08 10.35
CA ILE A 66 28.65 17.64 11.19
C ILE A 66 29.96 18.25 10.66
N ASP A 67 30.22 18.19 9.35
CA ASP A 67 31.44 18.78 8.78
C ASP A 67 31.55 20.29 9.10
N LYS A 68 30.42 21.00 9.08
CA LYS A 68 30.37 22.43 9.43
C LYS A 68 30.64 22.68 10.91
N ILE A 69 30.17 21.81 11.81
CA ILE A 69 30.33 21.99 13.26
C ILE A 69 31.75 21.67 13.71
N PHE A 70 32.38 20.66 13.10
CA PHE A 70 33.77 20.29 13.38
C PHE A 70 34.79 21.06 12.54
N SER A 71 34.34 21.95 11.64
CA SER A 71 35.17 22.64 10.64
C SER A 71 36.10 21.69 9.88
N THR A 72 35.67 20.43 9.73
CA THR A 72 36.42 19.41 9.03
C THR A 72 36.22 19.60 7.53
N HIS A 73 37.24 19.23 6.74
CA HIS A 73 37.05 18.91 5.34
C HIS A 73 35.90 17.90 5.19
N PRO A 74 35.24 17.77 4.01
CA PRO A 74 34.00 17.03 3.81
C PRO A 74 34.11 15.49 3.97
N ILE A 75 34.73 15.04 5.06
CA ILE A 75 35.03 13.67 5.43
C ILE A 75 33.76 13.03 5.99
N PHE A 76 33.05 13.69 6.92
CA PHE A 76 31.82 13.12 7.46
C PHE A 76 30.74 13.06 6.38
N PHE A 77 30.67 14.04 5.50
CA PHE A 77 29.82 13.98 4.31
C PHE A 77 30.11 12.72 3.47
N ILE A 78 31.38 12.42 3.16
CA ILE A 78 31.73 11.20 2.42
C ILE A 78 31.27 9.95 3.19
N ILE A 79 31.57 9.87 4.50
CA ILE A 79 31.25 8.71 5.33
C ILE A 79 29.73 8.49 5.41
N PHE A 80 28.96 9.54 5.70
CA PHE A 80 27.51 9.49 5.80
C PHE A 80 26.83 9.25 4.46
N LEU A 81 27.42 9.72 3.35
CA LEU A 81 26.95 9.42 2.00
C LEU A 81 27.10 7.92 1.70
N LEU A 82 28.26 7.33 1.98
CA LEU A 82 28.46 5.88 1.82
C LEU A 82 27.48 5.08 2.70
N LEU A 83 27.35 5.45 3.96
CA LEU A 83 26.38 4.82 4.89
C LEU A 83 24.95 4.96 4.38
N GLY A 84 24.54 6.14 3.91
CA GLY A 84 23.20 6.39 3.37
C GLY A 84 22.87 5.52 2.17
N VAL A 85 23.84 5.35 1.26
CA VAL A 85 23.71 4.46 0.11
C VAL A 85 23.59 3.00 0.56
N ILE A 86 24.46 2.53 1.46
CA ILE A 86 24.43 1.16 2.00
C ILE A 86 23.08 0.89 2.69
N THR A 87 22.61 1.79 3.55
CA THR A 87 21.32 1.69 4.24
C THR A 87 20.14 1.69 3.27
N GLY A 88 20.19 2.56 2.25
CA GLY A 88 19.19 2.61 1.19
C GLY A 88 19.05 1.27 0.48
N PHE A 89 20.16 0.69 0.01
CA PHE A 89 20.17 -0.62 -0.64
C PHE A 89 19.78 -1.76 0.31
N TYR A 90 20.22 -1.72 1.57
CA TYR A 90 19.85 -2.72 2.58
C TYR A 90 18.33 -2.80 2.76
N ASN A 91 17.64 -1.65 2.76
CA ASN A 91 16.19 -1.61 2.90
C ASN A 91 15.48 -2.27 1.69
N ILE A 92 15.99 -2.03 0.49
CA ILE A 92 15.46 -2.61 -0.77
C ILE A 92 15.61 -4.13 -0.80
N ILE A 93 16.81 -4.62 -0.49
CA ILE A 93 17.10 -6.07 -0.48
C ILE A 93 16.20 -6.76 0.54
N ARG A 94 16.03 -6.18 1.72
CA ARG A 94 15.14 -6.70 2.76
C ARG A 94 13.68 -6.78 2.30
N TYR A 95 13.18 -5.76 1.59
CA TYR A 95 11.83 -5.80 1.01
C TYR A 95 11.69 -6.94 -0.01
N MET A 96 12.70 -7.10 -0.88
CA MET A 96 12.69 -8.15 -1.90
C MET A 96 12.76 -9.55 -1.29
N SER A 97 13.58 -9.77 -0.25
CA SER A 97 13.73 -11.06 0.42
C SER A 97 12.47 -11.50 1.17
N LYS A 98 11.59 -10.56 1.55
CA LYS A 98 10.33 -10.84 2.27
C LYS A 98 9.17 -11.22 1.33
N LEU A 99 9.39 -11.14 0.02
CA LEU A 99 8.43 -11.50 -1.03
C LEU A 99 8.62 -12.93 -1.55
N LYS A 100 9.53 -13.72 -0.94
CA LYS A 100 9.75 -15.14 -1.23
C LYS A 100 8.81 -16.04 -0.42
#